data_AF-A0A0M0JU56-F1
#
_entry.id   AF-A0A0M0JU56-F1
#
_cell.length_a   1.000
_cell.length_b   1.000
_cell.length_c   1.000
_cell.angle_alpha   90.00
_cell.angle_beta   90.00
_cell.angle_gamma   90.00
#
_symmetry.space_group_name_H-M   'P 1'
#
loop_
_entity.id
_entity.type
_entity.pdbx_description
1 polymer ?
#
loop_
_entity_poly.entity_id
_entity_poly.type
_entity_poly.pdbx_seq_one_letter_code
_entity_poly.pdbx_strand_id
1 'polypeptide(L)'
;MLDALEDEVPLQVMLFELLWKCRARVHIPDTLTYKYGKLESWYFNSKDSKSSPRKGPLPLVKRKRDSKIKSSDVTDRIIEAFCTGKQEQDIVALWVNAEPKENCKLLYLTRANFSFFLCNSPRHGHGVLQRWVAPFGGHNSHLRTDWSPHHLSLEQRTNWYSVGDQKHPVAQRLATFEGGVRNVSSASVINQHLRARVSERTLR
;
A
#
# COMPACT_ATOMS: atom_id res chain seq x y z
N MET A 1 25.50 -0.68 3.90
CA MET A 1 24.79 -1.93 3.47
C MET A 1 23.42 -1.62 2.85
N LEU A 2 22.77 -0.50 3.22
CA LEU A 2 21.61 0.04 2.49
C LEU A 2 22.03 0.79 1.21
N ASP A 3 23.18 1.47 1.23
CA ASP A 3 23.68 2.31 0.12
C ASP A 3 24.00 1.56 -1.19
N ALA A 4 24.13 0.23 -1.15
CA ALA A 4 24.37 -0.60 -2.35
C ALA A 4 23.08 -1.22 -2.94
N LEU A 5 21.93 -1.02 -2.29
CA LEU A 5 20.62 -1.51 -2.73
C LEU A 5 19.76 -0.40 -3.37
N GLU A 6 20.14 0.86 -3.21
CA GLU A 6 19.36 2.02 -3.65
C GLU A 6 19.33 2.19 -5.18
N ASP A 7 20.33 1.68 -5.91
CA ASP A 7 20.44 1.94 -7.35
C ASP A 7 19.64 0.97 -8.25
N GLU A 8 19.19 -0.19 -7.74
CA GLU A 8 18.50 -1.18 -8.60
C GLU A 8 17.10 -1.59 -8.14
N VAL A 9 16.75 -1.45 -6.85
CA VAL A 9 15.46 -1.91 -6.34
C VAL A 9 14.72 -0.75 -5.69
N PRO A 10 13.54 -0.38 -6.21
CA PRO A 10 12.79 0.75 -5.67
C PRO A 10 12.38 0.52 -4.22
N LEU A 11 12.45 1.57 -3.38
CA LEU A 11 12.15 1.50 -1.94
C LEU A 11 10.77 0.91 -1.64
N GLN A 12 9.78 1.19 -2.49
CA GLN A 12 8.41 0.68 -2.35
C GLN A 12 8.38 -0.86 -2.45
N VAL A 13 9.21 -1.43 -3.31
CA VAL A 13 9.35 -2.89 -3.48
C VAL A 13 10.17 -3.48 -2.33
N MET A 14 11.24 -2.79 -1.91
CA MET A 14 12.11 -3.24 -0.81
C MET A 14 11.36 -3.39 0.52
N LEU A 15 10.39 -2.52 0.80
CA LEU A 15 9.62 -2.57 2.05
C LEU A 15 8.98 -3.95 2.27
N PHE A 16 8.29 -4.49 1.27
CA PHE A 16 7.59 -5.77 1.42
C PHE A 16 8.55 -6.96 1.50
N GLU A 17 9.68 -6.92 0.78
CA GLU A 17 10.77 -7.89 0.94
C GLU A 17 11.31 -7.87 2.37
N LEU A 18 11.54 -6.69 2.96
CA LEU A 18 12.02 -6.54 4.33
C LEU A 18 11.00 -7.04 5.35
N LEU A 19 9.72 -6.67 5.21
CA LEU A 19 8.64 -7.16 6.08
C LEU A 19 8.59 -8.69 6.09
N TRP A 20 8.73 -9.32 4.93
CA TRP A 20 8.75 -10.77 4.81
C TRP A 20 10.03 -11.40 5.40
N LYS A 21 11.22 -10.90 5.04
CA LYS A 21 12.52 -11.43 5.53
C LYS A 21 12.66 -11.34 7.04
N CYS A 22 12.21 -10.22 7.62
CA CYS A 22 12.22 -10.00 9.07
C CYS A 22 11.10 -10.75 9.80
N ARG A 23 10.26 -11.52 9.09
CA ARG A 23 9.09 -12.23 9.64
C ARG A 23 8.19 -11.28 10.44
N ALA A 24 7.99 -10.07 9.90
CA ALA A 24 7.20 -9.03 10.55
C ALA A 24 5.77 -9.52 10.80
N ARG A 25 5.23 -9.12 11.95
CA ARG A 25 3.85 -9.38 12.34
C ARG A 25 3.06 -8.09 12.22
N VAL A 26 2.45 -7.89 11.06
CA VAL A 26 1.72 -6.67 10.70
C VAL A 26 0.65 -7.03 9.69
N HIS A 27 -0.48 -6.33 9.72
CA HIS A 27 -1.49 -6.45 8.69
C HIS A 27 -1.03 -5.69 7.44
N ILE A 28 -0.89 -6.41 6.33
CA ILE A 28 -0.74 -5.80 5.00
C ILE A 28 -1.96 -6.14 4.12
N PRO A 29 -2.38 -5.25 3.23
CA PRO A 29 -3.25 -5.64 2.13
C PRO A 29 -2.51 -6.61 1.19
N ASP A 30 -3.24 -7.39 0.41
CA ASP A 30 -2.65 -8.17 -0.68
C ASP A 30 -1.86 -7.24 -1.59
N THR A 31 -0.58 -7.53 -1.75
CA THR A 31 0.36 -6.63 -2.43
C THR A 31 1.18 -7.42 -3.44
N LEU A 32 1.20 -6.96 -4.67
CA LEU A 32 1.93 -7.54 -5.80
C LEU A 32 3.08 -6.60 -6.17
N THR A 33 4.27 -7.15 -6.37
CA THR A 33 5.42 -6.39 -6.87
C THR A 33 5.70 -6.75 -8.32
N TYR A 34 6.01 -5.75 -9.13
CA TYR A 34 6.31 -5.89 -10.54
C TYR A 34 7.73 -5.40 -10.82
N LYS A 35 8.47 -6.20 -11.60
CA LYS A 35 9.81 -5.88 -12.07
C LYS A 35 9.84 -6.03 -13.59
N TYR A 36 10.24 -4.97 -14.30
CA TYR A 36 10.22 -4.93 -15.77
C TYR A 36 8.85 -5.33 -16.37
N GLY A 37 7.75 -4.87 -15.76
CA GLY A 37 6.38 -5.16 -16.22
C GLY A 37 5.89 -6.59 -15.97
N LYS A 38 6.69 -7.44 -15.32
CA LYS A 38 6.32 -8.81 -14.94
C LYS A 38 6.05 -8.90 -13.44
N LEU A 39 5.04 -9.69 -13.08
CA LEU A 39 4.75 -10.00 -11.69
C LEU A 39 5.92 -10.79 -11.09
N GLU A 40 6.46 -10.34 -9.97
CA GLU A 40 7.61 -10.97 -9.31
C GLU A 40 7.17 -11.73 -8.06
N SER A 41 6.44 -11.05 -7.18
CA SER A 41 6.02 -11.58 -5.89
C SER A 41 4.63 -11.09 -5.49
N TRP A 42 3.91 -11.96 -4.78
CA TRP A 42 2.66 -11.63 -4.10
C TRP A 42 2.83 -11.81 -2.59
N TYR A 43 2.67 -10.72 -1.86
CA TYR A 43 2.67 -10.62 -0.41
C TYR A 43 1.25 -10.62 0.15
N PHE A 44 1.04 -11.42 1.18
CA PHE A 44 -0.27 -11.59 1.81
C PHE A 44 -0.12 -12.00 3.28
N ASN A 45 -1.19 -11.84 4.05
CA ASN A 45 -1.21 -12.26 5.46
C ASN A 45 -1.43 -13.77 5.59
N SER A 46 -0.74 -14.42 6.54
CA SER A 46 -1.05 -15.81 6.91
C SER A 46 -2.51 -15.94 7.36
N LYS A 47 -3.20 -16.99 6.89
CA LYS A 47 -4.56 -17.35 7.32
C LYS A 47 -4.59 -18.04 8.70
N ASP A 48 -3.58 -17.83 9.55
CA ASP A 48 -3.50 -18.51 10.85
C ASP A 48 -4.74 -18.19 11.70
N SER A 49 -5.51 -19.22 12.05
CA SER A 49 -6.78 -19.09 12.78
C SER A 49 -6.65 -18.48 14.18
N LYS A 50 -5.43 -18.38 14.71
CA LYS A 50 -5.13 -17.79 16.02
C LYS A 50 -4.91 -16.27 15.98
N SER A 51 -4.71 -15.67 14.80
CA SER A 51 -4.59 -14.20 14.68
C SER A 51 -5.98 -13.58 14.57
N SER A 52 -6.66 -13.44 15.72
CA SER A 52 -7.83 -12.56 15.79
C SER A 52 -7.39 -11.10 15.68
N PRO A 53 -8.00 -10.28 14.81
CA PRO A 53 -7.65 -8.86 14.66
C PRO A 53 -7.87 -8.03 15.94
N ARG A 54 -8.53 -8.58 16.96
CA ARG A 54 -8.81 -7.90 18.24
C ARG A 54 -8.18 -8.56 19.47
N LYS A 55 -7.68 -9.80 19.40
CA LYS A 55 -7.21 -10.56 20.59
C LYS A 55 -6.01 -11.50 20.34
N GLY A 56 -5.58 -11.69 19.09
CA GLY A 56 -4.47 -12.59 18.74
C GLY A 56 -3.19 -11.85 18.35
N PRO A 57 -2.06 -12.56 18.23
CA PRO A 57 -0.86 -11.99 17.64
C PRO A 57 -1.13 -11.56 16.19
N LEU A 58 -0.56 -10.41 15.78
CA LEU A 58 -0.65 -9.92 14.41
C LEU A 58 -0.18 -10.99 13.40
N PRO A 59 -0.78 -11.04 12.19
CA PRO A 59 -0.48 -12.07 11.22
C PRO A 59 0.94 -11.92 10.69
N LEU A 60 1.53 -13.04 10.31
CA LEU A 60 2.82 -13.08 9.62
C LEU A 60 2.63 -12.73 8.14
N VAL A 61 3.53 -11.91 7.62
CA VAL A 61 3.63 -11.65 6.18
C VAL A 61 4.20 -12.89 5.47
N LYS A 62 3.50 -13.38 4.45
CA LYS A 62 3.92 -14.48 3.57
C LYS A 62 4.13 -13.96 2.15
N ARG A 63 4.94 -14.70 1.36
CA ARG A 63 5.26 -14.36 -0.04
C ARG A 63 5.09 -15.59 -0.95
N LYS A 64 4.50 -15.37 -2.12
CA LYS A 64 4.44 -16.32 -3.24
C LYS A 64 5.21 -15.73 -4.44
N ARG A 65 6.07 -16.53 -5.09
CA ARG A 65 6.86 -16.12 -6.27
C ARG A 65 6.21 -16.55 -7.59
N ASP A 66 6.58 -15.85 -8.66
CA ASP A 66 6.10 -16.02 -10.05
C ASP A 66 6.26 -17.44 -10.62
N SER A 67 7.30 -18.19 -10.24
CA SER A 67 7.52 -19.57 -10.74
C SER A 67 6.42 -20.59 -10.38
N LYS A 68 5.43 -20.19 -9.55
CA LYS A 68 4.25 -21.00 -9.18
C LYS A 68 2.93 -20.34 -9.59
N ILE A 69 2.97 -19.42 -10.55
CA ILE A 69 1.91 -18.48 -10.94
C ILE A 69 1.78 -18.61 -12.47
N LYS A 70 0.96 -19.54 -12.98
CA LYS A 70 0.68 -19.67 -14.43
C LYS A 70 -0.21 -18.50 -14.89
N SER A 71 0.12 -17.85 -16.02
CA SER A 71 -0.30 -16.46 -16.30
C SER A 71 -1.81 -16.20 -16.40
N SER A 72 -2.61 -17.08 -16.97
CA SER A 72 -4.07 -16.87 -17.11
C SER A 72 -4.80 -17.04 -15.78
N ASP A 73 -4.54 -18.14 -15.05
CA ASP A 73 -5.16 -18.45 -13.76
C ASP A 73 -4.83 -17.40 -12.69
N VAL A 74 -3.76 -16.64 -12.90
CA VAL A 74 -3.23 -15.68 -11.94
C VAL A 74 -3.99 -14.37 -12.02
N THR A 75 -4.30 -13.90 -13.21
CA THR A 75 -5.14 -12.71 -13.38
C THR A 75 -6.49 -12.93 -12.71
N ASP A 76 -7.13 -14.08 -12.94
CA ASP A 76 -8.42 -14.41 -12.32
C ASP A 76 -8.32 -14.50 -10.80
N ARG A 77 -7.26 -15.11 -10.26
CA ARG A 77 -7.00 -15.17 -8.82
C ARG A 77 -6.71 -13.81 -8.20
N ILE A 78 -6.02 -12.91 -8.92
CA ILE A 78 -5.77 -11.54 -8.48
C ILE A 78 -7.08 -10.78 -8.47
N ILE A 79 -7.89 -10.89 -9.53
CA ILE A 79 -9.23 -10.31 -9.60
C ILE A 79 -10.07 -10.82 -8.44
N GLU A 80 -10.13 -12.13 -8.21
CA GLU A 80 -10.83 -12.71 -7.07
C GLU A 80 -10.32 -12.09 -5.77
N ALA A 81 -9.02 -12.15 -5.48
CA ALA A 81 -8.47 -11.64 -4.22
C ALA A 81 -8.72 -10.13 -3.99
N PHE A 82 -8.63 -9.31 -5.04
CA PHE A 82 -8.75 -7.86 -4.94
C PHE A 82 -10.20 -7.39 -4.95
N CYS A 83 -11.07 -8.10 -5.66
CA CYS A 83 -12.47 -7.76 -5.83
C CYS A 83 -13.41 -8.54 -4.89
N THR A 84 -12.89 -9.43 -4.04
CA THR A 84 -13.70 -10.18 -3.07
C THR A 84 -14.22 -9.26 -1.96
N GLY A 85 -15.50 -9.43 -1.63
CA GLY A 85 -16.20 -8.69 -0.58
C GLY A 85 -17.18 -7.65 -1.13
N LYS A 86 -18.15 -7.26 -0.30
CA LYS A 86 -19.02 -6.12 -0.57
C LYS A 86 -18.23 -4.83 -0.30
N GLN A 87 -17.37 -4.45 -1.24
CA GLN A 87 -16.88 -3.08 -1.27
C GLN A 87 -18.03 -2.23 -1.83
N GLU A 88 -18.61 -1.38 -0.98
CA GLU A 88 -19.60 -0.38 -1.43
C GLU A 88 -18.96 0.65 -2.39
N GLN A 89 -17.63 0.70 -2.39
CA GLN A 89 -16.81 1.60 -3.19
C GLN A 89 -16.38 0.90 -4.48
N ASP A 90 -16.27 1.67 -5.56
CA ASP A 90 -15.88 1.21 -6.89
C ASP A 90 -14.38 0.90 -7.03
N ILE A 91 -13.56 1.32 -6.06
CA ILE A 91 -12.10 1.19 -6.03
C ILE A 91 -11.70 -0.20 -5.50
N VAL A 92 -10.77 -0.85 -6.19
CA VAL A 92 -10.31 -2.21 -5.87
C VAL A 92 -8.80 -2.30 -5.63
N ALA A 93 -8.02 -1.37 -6.17
CA ALA A 93 -6.57 -1.39 -6.02
C ALA A 93 -5.93 0.00 -6.12
N LEU A 94 -4.71 0.11 -5.60
CA LEU A 94 -3.79 1.22 -5.78
C LEU A 94 -2.52 0.70 -6.46
N TRP A 95 -2.15 1.31 -7.58
CA TRP A 95 -0.84 1.15 -8.20
C TRP A 95 0.08 2.29 -7.79
N VAL A 96 1.30 1.93 -7.39
CA VAL A 96 2.40 2.86 -7.09
C VAL A 96 3.52 2.52 -8.06
N ASN A 97 3.84 3.43 -8.98
CA ASN A 97 5.03 3.23 -9.80
C ASN A 97 6.27 3.30 -8.90
N ALA A 98 7.32 2.61 -9.33
CA ALA A 98 8.56 2.56 -8.60
C ALA A 98 9.74 2.74 -9.57
N GLU A 99 9.56 3.55 -10.60
CA GLU A 99 10.63 3.83 -11.55
C GLU A 99 11.69 4.74 -10.91
N PRO A 100 13.00 4.37 -10.89
CA PRO A 100 14.05 5.08 -10.15
C PRO A 100 14.24 6.55 -10.52
N LYS A 101 13.77 6.97 -11.70
CA LYS A 101 13.97 8.31 -12.27
C LYS A 101 12.68 9.09 -12.49
N GLU A 102 11.53 8.51 -12.12
CA GLU A 102 10.25 9.20 -12.25
C GLU A 102 9.71 9.61 -10.89
N ASN A 103 8.93 10.69 -10.86
CA ASN A 103 8.13 11.00 -9.69
C ASN A 103 7.19 9.83 -9.37
N CYS A 104 6.98 9.60 -8.07
CA CYS A 104 6.00 8.63 -7.59
C CYS A 104 4.59 9.01 -8.06
N LYS A 105 4.03 8.23 -8.97
CA LYS A 105 2.69 8.29 -9.53
C LYS A 105 1.82 7.24 -8.84
N LEU A 106 0.71 7.72 -8.31
CA LEU A 106 -0.36 6.89 -7.76
C LEU A 106 -1.47 6.74 -8.80
N LEU A 107 -1.91 5.52 -9.03
CA LEU A 107 -3.05 5.22 -9.89
C LEU A 107 -4.06 4.38 -9.11
N TYR A 108 -5.22 4.96 -8.85
CA TYR A 108 -6.35 4.27 -8.24
C TYR A 108 -7.14 3.52 -9.30
N LEU A 109 -7.32 2.21 -9.09
CA LEU A 109 -7.99 1.32 -10.03
C LEU A 109 -9.38 0.98 -9.52
N THR A 110 -10.36 1.12 -10.40
CA THR A 110 -11.75 0.74 -10.17
C THR A 110 -12.00 -0.64 -10.74
N ARG A 111 -13.09 -1.28 -10.33
CA ARG A 111 -13.49 -2.59 -10.87
C ARG A 111 -13.59 -2.60 -12.40
N ALA A 112 -13.97 -1.47 -13.01
CA ALA A 112 -14.11 -1.33 -14.45
C ALA A 112 -12.78 -1.33 -15.21
N ASN A 113 -11.71 -0.74 -14.64
CA ASN A 113 -10.41 -0.62 -15.30
C ASN A 113 -9.36 -1.63 -14.80
N PHE A 114 -9.66 -2.37 -13.73
CA PHE A 114 -8.70 -3.27 -13.09
C PHE A 114 -8.28 -4.45 -13.97
N SER A 115 -9.21 -5.13 -14.65
CA SER A 115 -8.82 -6.27 -15.52
C SER A 115 -7.97 -5.79 -16.70
N PHE A 116 -8.35 -4.66 -17.31
CA PHE A 116 -7.58 -4.04 -18.39
C PHE A 116 -6.18 -3.66 -17.92
N PHE A 117 -6.04 -3.11 -16.71
CA PHE A 117 -4.75 -2.79 -16.12
C PHE A 117 -3.85 -4.04 -16.01
N LEU A 118 -4.38 -5.15 -15.50
CA LEU A 118 -3.65 -6.41 -15.34
C LEU A 118 -3.20 -7.00 -16.68
N CYS A 119 -4.08 -6.98 -17.70
CA CYS A 119 -3.74 -7.47 -19.05
C CYS A 119 -2.65 -6.63 -19.72
N ASN A 120 -2.50 -5.36 -19.35
CA ASN A 120 -1.48 -4.45 -19.87
C ASN A 120 -0.25 -4.32 -18.96
N SER A 121 -0.09 -5.24 -17.99
CA SER A 121 1.02 -5.26 -17.01
C SER A 121 2.41 -4.95 -17.59
N PRO A 122 2.83 -5.49 -18.75
CA PRO A 122 4.16 -5.24 -19.30
C PRO A 122 4.49 -3.77 -19.55
N ARG A 123 3.46 -2.90 -19.68
CA ARG A 123 3.62 -1.47 -19.96
C ARG A 123 3.84 -0.61 -18.71
N HIS A 124 3.60 -1.14 -17.53
CA HIS A 124 3.63 -0.36 -16.28
C HIS A 124 5.02 -0.33 -15.61
N GLY A 125 5.98 -1.11 -16.10
CA GLY A 125 7.37 -1.10 -15.62
C GLY A 125 7.53 -1.68 -14.22
N HIS A 126 8.28 -0.98 -13.37
CA HIS A 126 8.48 -1.30 -11.96
C HIS A 126 7.41 -0.67 -11.09
N GLY A 127 6.89 -1.44 -10.14
CA GLY A 127 5.90 -0.90 -9.21
C GLY A 127 5.28 -1.90 -8.26
N VAL A 128 4.33 -1.38 -7.49
CA VAL A 128 3.59 -2.12 -6.49
C VAL A 128 2.10 -1.95 -6.75
N LEU A 129 1.39 -3.06 -6.90
CA LEU A 129 -0.07 -3.09 -6.96
C LEU A 129 -0.61 -3.62 -5.63
N GLN A 130 -1.35 -2.79 -4.91
CA GLN A 130 -1.88 -3.12 -3.59
C GLN A 130 -3.41 -3.13 -3.60
N ARG A 131 -4.01 -4.12 -2.94
CA ARG A 131 -5.45 -4.23 -2.76
C ARG A 131 -5.97 -3.04 -1.97
N TRP A 132 -7.05 -2.44 -2.44
CA TRP A 132 -7.70 -1.35 -1.74
C TRP A 132 -8.25 -1.82 -0.39
N VAL A 133 -7.99 -1.01 0.64
CA VAL A 133 -8.59 -1.17 1.95
C VAL A 133 -9.39 0.09 2.22
N ALA A 134 -10.71 -0.06 2.28
CA ALA A 134 -11.62 1.02 2.57
C ALA A 134 -11.21 1.73 3.89
N PRO A 135 -11.07 3.06 3.88
CA PRO A 135 -10.72 3.78 5.09
C PRO A 135 -11.87 3.76 6.09
N PHE A 136 -11.51 3.80 7.37
CA PHE A 136 -12.49 3.98 8.43
C PHE A 136 -13.10 5.38 8.35
N GLY A 137 -14.43 5.48 8.39
CA GLY A 137 -15.14 6.76 8.28
C GLY A 137 -15.44 7.21 6.84
N GLY A 138 -15.07 6.42 5.82
CA GLY A 138 -15.52 6.65 4.44
C GLY A 138 -14.80 7.78 3.69
N HIS A 139 -13.79 8.41 4.29
CA HIS A 139 -12.94 9.44 3.66
C HIS A 139 -11.51 8.93 3.58
N ASN A 140 -10.81 9.19 2.46
CA ASN A 140 -9.42 8.75 2.37
C ASN A 140 -8.53 9.59 3.29
N SER A 141 -7.67 8.94 4.06
CA SER A 141 -6.74 9.61 4.96
C SER A 141 -5.37 8.93 4.92
N HIS A 142 -4.31 9.72 4.77
CA HIS A 142 -2.94 9.23 4.82
C HIS A 142 -2.23 9.85 6.03
N LEU A 143 -1.34 9.06 6.64
CA LEU A 143 -0.41 9.50 7.67
C LEU A 143 0.99 9.58 7.04
N ARG A 144 1.59 10.77 7.06
CA ARG A 144 2.99 10.99 6.69
C ARG A 144 3.82 11.10 7.96
N THR A 145 4.94 10.39 7.96
CA THR A 145 5.91 10.44 9.05
C THR A 145 7.24 10.93 8.50
N ASP A 146 7.80 11.96 9.10
CA ASP A 146 9.18 12.37 8.88
C ASP A 146 9.95 12.08 10.18
N TRP A 147 10.99 11.25 10.09
CA TRP A 147 11.72 10.72 11.24
C TRP A 147 13.23 10.85 11.05
N SER A 148 13.90 11.30 12.11
CA SER A 148 15.35 11.25 12.32
C SER A 148 15.63 10.90 13.78
N PRO A 149 16.89 10.64 14.19
CA PRO A 149 17.21 10.33 15.58
C PRO A 149 16.72 11.38 16.60
N HIS A 150 16.60 12.64 16.18
CA HIS A 150 16.20 13.76 17.05
C HIS A 150 14.84 14.36 16.68
N HIS A 151 14.16 13.84 15.66
CA HIS A 151 12.93 14.43 15.16
C HIS A 151 11.90 13.35 14.79
N LEU A 152 10.66 13.54 15.23
CA LEU A 152 9.52 12.75 14.77
C LEU A 152 8.35 13.70 14.53
N SER A 153 8.01 13.88 13.27
CA SER A 153 6.81 14.57 12.82
C SER A 153 5.82 13.56 12.25
N LEU A 154 4.56 13.71 12.63
CA LEU A 154 3.44 12.92 12.13
C LEU A 154 2.36 13.90 11.66
N GLU A 155 2.06 13.89 10.37
CA GLU A 155 0.99 14.67 9.77
C GLU A 155 -0.04 13.69 9.20
N GLN A 156 -1.30 13.88 9.57
CA GLN A 156 -2.42 13.20 8.92
C GLN A 156 -3.13 14.18 8.01
N ARG A 157 -3.39 13.74 6.77
CA ARG A 157 -4.24 14.45 5.81
C ARG A 157 -5.45 13.62 5.45
N THR A 158 -6.63 14.21 5.51
CA THR A 158 -7.90 13.54 5.20
C THR A 158 -8.67 14.30 4.13
N ASN A 159 -9.08 13.62 3.06
CA ASN A 159 -9.85 14.21 1.98
C ASN A 159 -11.29 14.49 2.43
N TRP A 160 -11.85 15.63 2.01
CA TRP A 160 -13.23 16.00 2.35
C TRP A 160 -14.28 15.24 1.57
N TYR A 161 -13.97 14.80 0.35
CA TYR A 161 -14.89 13.98 -0.42
C TYR A 161 -14.95 12.59 0.19
N SER A 162 -16.16 12.03 0.19
CA SER A 162 -16.33 10.62 0.51
C SER A 162 -15.66 9.77 -0.57
N VAL A 163 -15.03 8.68 -0.15
CA VAL A 163 -14.54 7.63 -1.06
C VAL A 163 -15.68 7.07 -1.90
N GLY A 164 -16.95 7.18 -1.50
CA GLY A 164 -18.10 6.77 -2.32
C GLY A 164 -18.62 7.83 -3.29
N ASP A 165 -18.11 9.06 -3.27
CA ASP A 165 -18.67 10.17 -4.05
C ASP A 165 -18.31 10.07 -5.53
N GLN A 166 -19.24 9.57 -6.35
CA GLN A 166 -19.07 9.43 -7.79
C GLN A 166 -19.23 10.74 -8.57
N LYS A 167 -19.61 11.87 -7.92
CA LYS A 167 -19.68 13.17 -8.59
C LYS A 167 -18.28 13.72 -8.91
N HIS A 168 -17.27 13.28 -8.18
CA HIS A 168 -15.89 13.72 -8.33
C HIS A 168 -15.01 12.59 -8.89
N PRO A 169 -14.02 12.89 -9.74
CA PRO A 169 -13.08 11.90 -10.23
C PRO A 169 -12.34 11.18 -9.09
N VAL A 170 -11.97 9.92 -9.32
CA VAL A 170 -11.27 9.06 -8.33
C VAL A 170 -10.03 9.73 -7.75
N ALA A 171 -9.21 10.34 -8.61
CA ALA A 171 -8.02 11.05 -8.17
C ALA A 171 -8.35 12.22 -7.21
N GLN A 172 -9.45 12.93 -7.43
CA GLN A 172 -9.84 14.09 -6.61
C GLN A 172 -10.34 13.68 -5.23
N ARG A 173 -11.15 12.60 -5.14
CA ARG A 173 -11.70 12.12 -3.86
C ARG A 173 -10.71 11.32 -3.01
N LEU A 174 -9.62 10.82 -3.60
CA LEU A 174 -8.61 10.02 -2.88
C LEU A 174 -7.28 10.75 -2.66
N ALA A 175 -6.97 11.82 -3.37
CA ALA A 175 -5.72 12.54 -3.17
C ALA A 175 -5.63 13.12 -1.74
N THR A 176 -4.44 13.07 -1.13
CA THR A 176 -4.20 13.68 0.18
C THR A 176 -2.97 14.58 0.13
N PHE A 177 -1.76 14.03 0.22
CA PHE A 177 -0.50 14.76 0.10
C PHE A 177 -0.16 15.11 -1.36
N GLU A 178 -0.72 14.36 -2.28
CA GLU A 178 -0.50 14.41 -3.73
C GLU A 178 -1.47 15.40 -4.41
N GLY A 179 -2.54 15.78 -3.69
CA GLY A 179 -3.56 16.70 -4.17
C GLY A 179 -3.34 18.13 -3.70
N GLY A 180 -4.07 19.06 -4.31
CA GLY A 180 -4.12 20.44 -3.85
C GLY A 180 -4.74 20.57 -2.45
N VAL A 181 -4.26 21.54 -1.68
CA VAL A 181 -4.64 21.76 -0.26
C VAL A 181 -6.14 22.02 -0.05
N ARG A 182 -6.87 22.42 -1.10
CA ARG A 182 -8.25 22.91 -1.00
C ARG A 182 -9.30 21.88 -0.59
N ASN A 183 -9.01 20.58 -0.73
CA ASN A 183 -10.00 19.51 -0.49
C ASN A 183 -9.59 18.57 0.65
N VAL A 184 -8.68 19.01 1.51
CA VAL A 184 -8.02 18.14 2.49
C VAL A 184 -7.92 18.87 3.83
N SER A 185 -8.28 18.19 4.91
CA SER A 185 -7.97 18.64 6.27
C SER A 185 -6.62 18.07 6.71
N SER A 186 -5.80 18.92 7.33
CA SER A 186 -4.51 18.51 7.89
C SER A 186 -4.56 18.56 9.42
N ALA A 187 -4.03 17.52 10.06
CA ALA A 187 -3.90 17.44 11.51
C ALA A 187 -2.49 16.96 11.87
N SER A 188 -1.83 17.64 12.81
CA SER A 188 -0.61 17.10 13.41
C SER A 188 -1.00 16.01 14.41
N VAL A 189 -0.46 14.81 14.25
CA VAL A 189 -0.72 13.69 15.15
C VAL A 189 0.32 13.74 16.27
N ILE A 190 0.02 14.52 17.31
CA ILE A 190 0.85 14.59 18.50
C ILE A 190 0.51 13.40 19.38
N ASN A 191 1.24 12.30 19.23
CA ASN A 191 1.15 11.20 20.18
C ASN A 191 2.39 11.20 21.07
N GLN A 192 2.23 11.78 22.27
CA GLN A 192 3.30 11.88 23.28
C GLN A 192 3.88 10.50 23.65
N HIS A 193 3.05 9.45 23.66
CA HIS A 193 3.49 8.08 23.92
C HIS A 193 4.32 7.48 22.77
N LEU A 194 4.01 7.80 21.52
CA LEU A 194 4.83 7.40 20.37
C LEU A 194 6.20 8.09 20.39
N ARG A 195 6.26 9.38 20.73
CA ARG A 195 7.54 10.10 20.89
C ARG A 195 8.40 9.43 21.97
N ALA A 196 7.84 9.16 23.15
CA ALA A 196 8.57 8.49 24.24
C ALA A 196 9.15 7.13 23.81
N ARG A 197 8.34 6.29 23.16
CA ARG A 197 8.77 4.94 22.70
C ARG A 197 9.80 4.96 21.57
N VAL A 198 9.77 5.98 20.70
CA VAL A 198 10.77 6.15 19.65
C VAL A 198 12.10 6.60 20.27
N SER A 199 12.08 7.60 21.16
CA SER A 199 13.28 8.09 21.86
C SER A 199 14.00 7.03 22.69
N GLU A 200 13.27 6.13 23.35
CA GLU A 200 13.84 5.01 24.12
C GLU A 200 14.62 4.00 23.26
N ARG A 201 14.30 3.89 21.97
CA ARG A 201 14.93 2.93 21.06
C ARG A 201 16.11 3.49 20.29
N THR A 202 16.19 4.81 20.11
CA THR A 202 17.32 5.48 19.44
C THR A 202 18.54 5.71 20.33
N LEU A 203 18.41 5.44 21.63
CA LEU A 203 19.49 5.56 22.63
C LEU A 203 20.20 4.22 22.94
N ARG A 204 19.99 3.19 22.12
CA ARG A 204 20.74 1.92 22.16
C ARG A 204 21.48 1.72 20.85
#